data_AF-A0A1G6KA03-F1
#
_entry.id   AF-A0A1G6KA03-F1
#
_cell.length_a   1.000
_cell.length_b   1.000
_cell.length_c   1.000
_cell.angle_alpha   90.00
_cell.angle_beta   90.00
_cell.angle_gamma   90.00
#
_symmetry.space_group_name_H-M   'P 1'
#
loop_
_entity.id
_entity.type
_entity.pdbx_description
1 polymer ?
#
loop_
_entity_poly.entity_id
_entity_poly.type
_entity_poly.pdbx_seq_one_letter_code
_entity_poly.pdbx_strand_id
1 'polypeptide(L)'
;MAQPEQTSGKGQTSPQTREETTGKYLMSFAWMLLVTVIAFVLVGLQLLPENLLILVILGLAALQVLLQLFTFMHLDFGWYRIVTIFMCSGCIVAATAIIAMLYWV
;
A
#
# COMPACT_ATOMS: atom_id res chain seq x y z
N MET A 1 65.44 5.68 -5.42
CA MET A 1 64.07 6.21 -5.29
C MET A 1 63.17 5.24 -6.03
N ALA A 2 62.45 4.40 -5.29
CA ALA A 2 61.70 3.27 -5.82
C ALA A 2 60.25 3.66 -6.19
N GLN A 3 59.73 2.96 -7.21
CA GLN A 3 58.36 2.87 -7.75
C GLN A 3 57.95 3.79 -8.91
N PRO A 4 57.85 3.24 -10.13
CA PRO A 4 56.69 3.42 -11.00
C PRO A 4 55.83 2.14 -10.89
N GLU A 5 54.72 2.22 -10.18
CA GLU A 5 53.77 1.09 -10.13
C GLU A 5 52.86 1.12 -11.35
N GLN A 6 52.75 -0.06 -11.95
CA GLN A 6 52.18 -0.38 -13.24
C GLN A 6 50.67 -0.14 -13.29
N THR A 7 50.24 0.48 -14.39
CA THR A 7 48.97 0.19 -15.05
C THR A 7 48.76 -1.33 -15.20
N SER A 8 47.63 -1.88 -14.73
CA SER A 8 46.80 -2.84 -15.49
C SER A 8 45.66 -3.41 -14.64
N GLY A 9 44.45 -3.33 -15.19
CA GLY A 9 43.45 -4.37 -14.98
C GLY A 9 42.40 -4.10 -13.90
N LYS A 10 41.29 -3.48 -14.30
CA LYS A 10 40.00 -4.16 -14.47
C LYS A 10 38.89 -3.13 -14.64
N GLY A 11 38.47 -2.94 -15.90
CA GLY A 11 37.07 -2.63 -16.16
C GLY A 11 36.23 -3.78 -15.61
N GLN A 12 35.42 -3.50 -14.60
CA GLN A 12 34.29 -4.33 -14.22
C GLN A 12 33.09 -3.43 -13.95
N THR A 13 32.42 -3.06 -15.04
CA THR A 13 30.97 -2.92 -15.06
C THR A 13 30.37 -4.23 -14.56
N SER A 14 30.07 -4.32 -13.27
CA SER A 14 29.25 -5.39 -12.73
C SER A 14 27.77 -4.99 -12.86
N PRO A 15 26.95 -5.69 -13.64
CA PRO A 15 25.50 -5.60 -13.53
C PRO A 15 25.06 -6.42 -12.30
N GLN A 16 25.27 -5.88 -11.10
CA GLN A 16 24.83 -6.51 -9.85
C GLN A 16 23.37 -6.13 -9.59
N THR A 17 22.50 -7.06 -10.02
CA THR A 17 21.23 -7.45 -9.39
C THR A 17 20.17 -6.36 -9.23
N ARG A 18 19.46 -6.08 -10.32
CA ARG A 18 18.16 -5.38 -10.37
C ARG A 18 16.98 -6.23 -9.84
N GLU A 19 17.17 -7.06 -8.82
CA GLU A 19 16.12 -7.99 -8.34
C GLU A 19 15.60 -7.72 -6.93
N GLU A 20 16.11 -6.70 -6.23
CA GLU A 20 15.67 -6.38 -4.86
C GLU A 20 14.39 -5.52 -4.79
N THR A 21 13.89 -5.08 -5.94
CA THR A 21 12.70 -4.23 -6.03
C THR A 21 11.43 -5.07 -6.03
N THR A 22 11.39 -6.23 -6.69
CA THR A 22 10.14 -7.00 -6.91
C THR A 22 9.61 -7.67 -5.63
N GLY A 23 10.49 -8.20 -4.77
CA GLY A 23 10.08 -8.93 -3.55
C GLY A 23 9.40 -8.04 -2.50
N LYS A 24 9.80 -6.77 -2.40
CA LYS A 24 9.21 -5.83 -1.42
C LYS A 24 7.76 -5.48 -1.75
N TYR A 25 7.38 -5.40 -3.03
CA TYR A 25 5.99 -5.16 -3.42
C TYR A 25 5.10 -6.39 -3.18
N LEU A 26 5.66 -7.60 -3.32
CA LEU A 26 4.92 -8.83 -3.09
C LEU A 26 4.50 -8.98 -1.62
N MET A 27 5.32 -8.50 -0.68
CA MET A 27 5.00 -8.51 0.75
C MET A 27 3.81 -7.58 1.08
N SER A 28 3.81 -6.34 0.54
CA SER A 28 2.69 -5.42 0.74
C SER A 28 1.39 -5.91 0.07
N PHE A 29 1.52 -6.57 -1.08
CA PHE A 29 0.39 -7.22 -1.76
C PHE A 29 -0.18 -8.39 -0.93
N ALA A 30 0.68 -9.22 -0.35
CA ALA A 30 0.26 -10.33 0.50
C ALA A 30 -0.52 -9.86 1.74
N TRP A 31 -0.12 -8.72 2.33
CA TRP A 31 -0.83 -8.13 3.47
C TRP A 31 -2.27 -7.72 3.13
N MET A 32 -2.51 -7.12 1.96
CA MET A 32 -3.88 -6.83 1.50
C MET A 32 -4.68 -8.11 1.30
N LEU A 33 -4.08 -9.10 0.65
CA LEU A 33 -4.74 -10.35 0.35
C LEU A 33 -5.21 -11.03 1.65
N LEU A 34 -4.37 -11.04 2.69
CA LEU A 34 -4.75 -11.51 4.02
C LEU A 34 -6.01 -10.82 4.56
N VAL A 35 -6.06 -9.48 4.53
CA VAL A 35 -7.22 -8.71 5.01
C VAL A 35 -8.49 -9.06 4.21
N THR A 36 -8.38 -9.23 2.88
CA THR A 36 -9.54 -9.64 2.06
C THR A 36 -10.01 -11.05 2.37
N VAL A 37 -9.10 -12.01 2.55
CA VAL A 37 -9.46 -13.39 2.89
C VAL A 37 -10.15 -13.44 4.25
N ILE A 38 -9.68 -12.66 5.23
CA ILE A 38 -10.34 -12.53 6.53
C ILE A 38 -11.79 -12.04 6.37
N ALA A 39 -12.03 -11.02 5.52
CA ALA A 39 -13.37 -10.53 5.25
C ALA A 39 -14.28 -11.61 4.61
N PHE A 40 -13.75 -12.39 3.65
CA PHE A 40 -14.49 -13.50 3.03
C PHE A 40 -14.80 -14.63 4.02
N VAL A 41 -13.86 -14.99 4.88
CA VAL A 41 -14.06 -16.01 5.91
C VAL A 41 -15.13 -15.55 6.91
N LEU A 42 -15.11 -14.27 7.29
CA LEU A 42 -16.08 -13.69 8.20
C LEU A 42 -17.51 -13.74 7.62
N VAL A 43 -17.67 -13.49 6.33
CA VAL A 43 -18.94 -13.65 5.60
C VAL A 43 -19.34 -15.12 5.48
N GLY A 44 -18.42 -15.97 5.03
CA GLY A 44 -18.69 -17.36 4.69
C GLY A 44 -19.10 -18.22 5.87
N LEU A 45 -18.62 -17.89 7.07
CA LEU A 45 -19.00 -18.58 8.31
C LEU A 45 -20.22 -17.97 9.01
N GLN A 46 -20.78 -16.87 8.51
CA GLN A 46 -21.90 -16.12 9.11
C GLN A 46 -21.76 -15.97 10.64
N LEU A 47 -20.57 -15.60 11.11
CA LEU A 47 -20.27 -15.54 12.55
C LEU A 47 -21.05 -14.44 13.30
N LEU A 48 -21.70 -13.53 12.57
CA LEU A 48 -22.43 -12.37 13.10
C LEU A 48 -23.78 -12.18 12.39
N PRO A 49 -24.77 -11.55 13.05
CA PRO A 49 -26.04 -11.19 12.43
C PRO A 49 -25.83 -10.24 11.24
N GLU A 50 -26.67 -10.37 10.21
CA GLU A 50 -26.53 -9.69 8.91
C GLU A 50 -26.28 -8.18 9.02
N ASN A 51 -26.98 -7.50 9.93
CA ASN A 51 -26.86 -6.06 10.14
C ASN A 51 -25.46 -5.66 10.62
N LEU A 52 -24.86 -6.45 11.51
CA LEU A 52 -23.53 -6.17 12.06
C LEU A 52 -22.43 -6.67 11.12
N LEU A 53 -22.69 -7.76 10.40
CA LEU A 53 -21.83 -8.28 9.34
C LEU A 53 -21.57 -7.22 8.27
N ILE A 54 -22.61 -6.56 7.77
CA ILE A 54 -22.50 -5.51 6.74
C ILE A 54 -21.64 -4.34 7.22
N LEU A 55 -21.85 -3.87 8.46
CA LEU A 55 -21.07 -2.77 9.02
C LEU A 55 -19.59 -3.13 9.15
N VAL A 56 -19.30 -4.34 9.63
CA VAL A 56 -17.93 -4.82 9.80
C VAL A 56 -17.22 -4.96 8.45
N ILE A 57 -17.86 -5.56 7.45
CA ILE A 57 -17.28 -5.72 6.11
C ILE A 57 -17.07 -4.36 5.44
N LEU A 58 -18.02 -3.44 5.59
CA LEU A 58 -17.87 -2.08 5.07
C LEU A 58 -16.68 -1.35 5.71
N GLY A 59 -16.47 -1.54 7.01
CA GLY A 59 -15.28 -1.05 7.71
C GLY A 59 -13.98 -1.68 7.21
N LEU A 60 -13.95 -3.00 7.02
CA LEU A 60 -12.80 -3.71 6.43
C LEU A 60 -12.54 -3.28 4.98
N ALA A 61 -13.59 -3.04 4.19
CA ALA A 61 -13.49 -2.56 2.82
C ALA A 61 -12.92 -1.14 2.75
N ALA A 62 -13.37 -0.24 3.63
CA ALA A 62 -12.81 1.10 3.75
C ALA A 62 -11.31 1.04 4.13
N LEU A 63 -10.96 0.26 5.16
CA LEU A 63 -9.56 0.02 5.54
C LEU A 63 -8.74 -0.51 4.35
N GLN A 64 -9.34 -1.36 3.53
CA GLN A 64 -8.66 -1.94 2.38
C GLN A 64 -8.35 -0.91 1.29
N VAL A 65 -9.28 0.02 1.01
CA VAL A 65 -9.02 1.15 0.09
C VAL A 65 -7.85 2.02 0.60
N LEU A 66 -7.75 2.22 1.92
CA LEU A 66 -6.63 2.97 2.52
C LEU A 66 -5.29 2.22 2.37
N LEU A 67 -5.25 0.92 2.65
CA LEU A 67 -4.05 0.10 2.48
C LEU A 67 -3.61 0.05 1.01
N GLN A 68 -4.57 -0.01 0.09
CA GLN A 68 -4.33 0.10 -1.36
C GLN A 68 -3.63 1.41 -1.70
N LEU A 69 -4.18 2.53 -1.25
CA LEU A 69 -3.59 3.83 -1.47
C LEU A 69 -2.18 3.95 -0.86
N PHE A 70 -1.97 3.47 0.37
CA PHE A 70 -0.68 3.52 1.06
C PHE A 70 0.39 2.63 0.41
N THR A 71 -0.01 1.46 -0.11
CA THR A 71 0.92 0.52 -0.75
C THR A 71 1.33 0.98 -2.15
N PHE A 72 0.38 1.49 -2.93
CA PHE A 72 0.69 2.03 -4.26
C PHE A 72 1.49 3.33 -4.18
N MET A 73 1.29 4.10 -3.12
CA MET A 73 2.04 5.31 -2.83
C MET A 73 3.17 5.00 -1.85
N HIS A 74 4.18 4.26 -2.33
CA HIS A 74 5.38 3.90 -1.57
C HIS A 74 5.99 5.13 -0.89
N LEU A 75 5.68 5.32 0.39
CA LEU A 75 6.28 6.35 1.23
C LEU A 75 7.69 5.88 1.60
N ASP A 76 8.59 5.92 0.62
CA ASP A 76 10.02 6.03 0.91
C ASP A 76 10.19 7.34 1.69
N PHE A 77 10.89 7.28 2.82
CA PHE A 77 11.01 8.40 3.77
C PHE A 77 11.73 9.60 3.12
N GLY A 78 10.96 10.52 2.53
CA GLY A 78 11.46 11.81 2.06
C GLY A 78 10.34 12.65 1.47
N TRP A 79 10.14 13.87 1.99
CA TRP A 79 9.32 15.02 1.53
C TRP A 79 7.92 14.83 0.87
N TYR A 80 7.48 13.61 0.53
CA TYR A 80 6.28 13.28 -0.24
C TYR A 80 5.08 12.89 0.65
N ARG A 81 5.17 13.14 1.97
CA ARG A 81 4.04 12.97 2.92
C ARG A 81 2.89 13.92 2.63
N ILE A 82 3.17 15.08 2.01
CA ILE A 82 2.16 16.10 1.69
C ILE A 82 1.10 15.56 0.72
N VAL A 83 1.51 14.75 -0.25
CA VAL A 83 0.61 14.20 -1.28
C VAL A 83 -0.27 13.09 -0.70
N THR A 84 0.22 12.31 0.27
CA THR A 84 -0.55 11.23 0.89
C THR A 84 -1.66 11.81 1.72
N ILE A 85 -1.34 12.86 2.48
CA ILE A 85 -2.30 13.59 3.30
C ILE A 85 -3.33 14.28 2.39
N PHE A 86 -2.91 14.85 1.26
CA PHE A 86 -3.83 15.43 0.28
C PHE A 86 -4.80 14.38 -0.29
N MET A 87 -4.33 13.22 -0.73
CA MET A 87 -5.23 12.17 -1.23
C MET A 87 -6.15 11.61 -0.15
N CYS A 88 -5.66 11.43 1.07
CA CYS A 88 -6.49 11.02 2.20
C CYS A 88 -7.56 12.08 2.51
N SER A 89 -7.21 13.37 2.45
CA SER A 89 -8.17 14.47 2.61
C SER A 89 -9.21 14.52 1.49
N GLY A 90 -8.81 14.25 0.24
CA GLY A 90 -9.73 14.13 -0.89
C GLY A 90 -10.74 12.99 -0.70
N CYS A 91 -10.29 11.87 -0.13
CA CYS A 91 -11.19 10.77 0.22
C CYS A 91 -12.20 11.16 1.31
N ILE A 92 -11.79 11.94 2.32
CA ILE A 92 -12.70 12.47 3.34
C ILE A 92 -13.71 13.42 2.71
N VAL A 93 -13.26 14.37 1.88
CA VAL A 93 -14.14 15.32 1.17
C VAL A 93 -15.15 14.57 0.29
N ALA A 94 -14.71 13.55 -0.45
CA ALA A 94 -15.60 12.72 -1.25
C ALA A 94 -16.64 11.98 -0.38
N ALA A 95 -16.21 11.39 0.73
CA ALA A 95 -17.12 10.72 1.67
C ALA A 95 -18.15 11.69 2.26
N THR A 96 -17.72 12.88 2.69
CA THR A 96 -18.61 13.93 3.20
C THR A 96 -19.59 14.42 2.12
N ALA A 97 -19.13 14.58 0.88
CA ALA A 97 -19.99 14.97 -0.24
C ALA A 97 -21.07 13.92 -0.55
N ILE A 98 -20.72 12.63 -0.51
CA ILE A 98 -21.68 11.53 -0.68
C ILE A 98 -22.70 11.51 0.45
N ILE A 99 -22.26 11.65 1.71
CA ILE A 99 -23.15 11.70 2.87
C ILE A 99 -24.08 12.92 2.80
N ALA A 100 -23.56 14.08 2.41
CA ALA A 100 -24.38 15.28 2.21
C ALA A 100 -25.44 15.04 1.12
N MET A 101 -25.09 14.44 -0.01
CA MET A 101 -26.06 14.11 -1.06
C MET A 101 -27.11 13.08 -0.63
N LEU A 102 -26.77 12.09 0.22
CA LEU A 102 -27.70 11.06 0.66
C LEU A 102 -28.66 11.51 1.78
N TYR A 103 -28.21 12.39 2.68
CA TYR A 103 -28.98 12.77 3.87
C TYR A 103 -29.54 14.21 3.83
N TRP A 104 -29.02 15.08 2.95
CA TRP A 104 -29.41 16.49 2.90
C TRP A 104 -30.29 16.84 1.69
N VAL A 105 -30.40 15.96 0.68
CA VAL A 105 -31.33 16.14 -0.45
C VAL A 105 -32.76 15.75 -0.07
#